data_AF-A0A1W0D9G1-F1
#
_entry.id   AF-A0A1W0D9G1-F1
#
_cell.length_a   1.000
_cell.length_b   1.000
_cell.length_c   1.000
_cell.angle_alpha   90.00
_cell.angle_beta   90.00
_cell.angle_gamma   90.00
#
_symmetry.space_group_name_H-M   'P 1'
#
loop_
_entity.id
_entity.type
_entity.pdbx_description
1 polymer ?
#
loop_
_entity_poly.entity_id
_entity_poly.type
_entity_poly.pdbx_seq_one_letter_code
_entity_poly.pdbx_strand_id
1 'polypeptide(L)'
;MLKRALIPSLVALALTACAVGPDYSRPKLELPDSAQAQSPAIAMDWWKQFNDPVLDQLIAEALEHNQDLAAAAARVDEAAAQAGIARAQLLPALNANAGYQRGRTST
;
A
#
# COMPACT_ATOMS: atom_id res chain seq x y z
N MET A 1 2.61 49.94 -5.72
CA MET A 1 3.69 49.06 -5.22
C MET A 1 3.16 47.89 -4.38
N LEU A 2 2.16 48.10 -3.51
CA LEU A 2 1.51 47.05 -2.70
C LEU A 2 0.99 45.84 -3.51
N LYS A 3 0.41 46.06 -4.70
CA LYS A 3 -0.11 44.99 -5.57
C LYS A 3 0.96 44.05 -6.14
N ARG A 4 2.22 44.49 -6.26
CA ARG A 4 3.34 43.69 -6.80
C ARG A 4 3.96 42.75 -5.75
N ALA A 5 3.85 43.09 -4.46
CA ALA A 5 4.32 42.26 -3.35
C ALA A 5 3.32 41.18 -2.91
N LEU A 6 2.03 41.33 -3.26
CA LEU A 6 0.97 40.38 -2.95
C LEU A 6 1.11 39.05 -3.71
N ILE A 7 1.54 39.09 -4.97
CA ILE A 7 1.68 37.91 -5.83
C ILE A 7 2.75 36.92 -5.30
N PRO A 8 3.99 37.33 -4.97
CA PRO A 8 4.99 36.40 -4.45
C PRO A 8 4.63 35.85 -3.06
N SER A 9 3.95 36.65 -2.22
CA SER A 9 3.47 36.22 -0.90
C SER A 9 2.38 35.15 -1.00
N LEU A 10 1.43 35.31 -1.92
CA LEU A 10 0.36 34.34 -2.18
C LEU A 10 0.92 33.01 -2.72
N VAL A 11 1.92 33.07 -3.60
CA VAL A 11 2.60 31.87 -4.12
C VAL A 11 3.34 31.14 -3.01
N ALA A 12 4.07 31.85 -2.14
CA ALA A 12 4.76 31.23 -1.00
C ALA A 12 3.80 30.52 -0.04
N LEU A 13 2.62 31.10 0.21
CA LEU A 13 1.57 30.49 1.03
C LEU A 13 0.93 29.25 0.39
N ALA A 14 0.86 29.21 -0.94
CA ALA A 14 0.31 28.08 -1.67
C ALA A 14 1.23 26.84 -1.63
N LEU A 15 2.55 27.02 -1.49
CA LEU A 15 3.51 25.91 -1.42
C LEU A 15 3.48 25.16 -0.08
N THR A 16 3.01 25.77 1.01
CA THR A 16 2.93 25.11 2.33
C THR A 16 1.66 24.26 2.51
N ALA A 17 0.75 24.27 1.55
CA ALA A 17 -0.53 23.55 1.62
C ALA A 17 -0.44 22.07 1.19
N CYS A 18 0.75 21.57 0.82
CA CYS A 18 0.94 20.17 0.44
C CYS A 18 1.12 19.29 1.68
N ALA A 19 0.05 19.07 2.44
CA ALA A 19 0.06 18.17 3.58
C ALA A 19 -0.37 16.76 3.17
N VAL A 20 0.55 15.79 3.28
CA VAL A 20 0.33 14.37 2.97
C VAL A 20 -0.26 13.66 4.20
N GLY A 21 -1.47 14.04 4.61
CA GLY A 21 -2.21 13.40 5.70
C GLY A 21 -1.58 13.50 7.10
N PRO A 22 -2.34 13.16 8.17
CA PRO A 22 -1.81 13.11 9.53
C PRO A 22 -0.98 11.84 9.77
N ASP A 23 -0.01 11.93 10.69
CA ASP A 23 0.77 10.77 11.11
C ASP A 23 -0.14 9.70 11.72
N TYR A 24 0.07 8.44 11.31
CA TYR A 24 -0.71 7.32 11.84
C TYR A 24 -0.41 7.15 13.34
N SER A 25 -1.46 7.19 14.16
CA SER A 25 -1.42 6.81 15.56
C SER A 25 -2.40 5.67 15.80
N ARG A 26 -1.92 4.58 16.42
CA ARG A 26 -2.78 3.44 16.77
C ARG A 26 -3.85 3.93 17.76
N PRO A 27 -5.15 3.73 17.49
CA PRO A 27 -6.20 4.07 18.44
C PRO A 27 -6.02 3.34 19.77
N LYS A 28 -6.22 4.05 20.88
CA LYS A 28 -6.30 3.43 22.21
C LYS A 28 -7.62 2.66 22.28
N LEU A 29 -7.52 1.37 22.59
CA LEU A 29 -8.67 0.52 22.85
C LEU A 29 -8.92 0.53 24.36
N GLU A 30 -10.11 0.99 24.77
CA GLU A 30 -10.58 0.91 26.15
C GLU A 30 -10.97 -0.54 26.46
N LEU A 31 -9.96 -1.38 26.71
CA LEU A 31 -10.12 -2.76 27.17
C LEU A 31 -9.95 -2.80 28.68
N PRO A 32 -10.68 -3.64 29.42
CA PRO A 32 -10.44 -3.82 30.85
C PRO A 32 -9.00 -4.32 31.07
N ASP A 33 -8.33 -3.83 32.11
CA ASP A 33 -6.93 -4.17 32.42
C ASP A 33 -6.70 -5.69 32.55
N SER A 34 -7.73 -6.43 32.99
CA SER A 34 -7.71 -7.89 33.06
C SER A 34 -7.70 -8.61 31.70
N ALA A 35 -8.04 -7.92 30.61
CA ALA A 35 -8.02 -8.44 29.25
C ALA A 35 -6.71 -8.13 28.50
N GLN A 36 -5.79 -7.38 29.12
CA GLN A 36 -4.42 -7.24 28.59
C GLN A 36 -3.62 -8.51 28.87
N ALA A 37 -3.95 -9.57 28.15
CA ALA A 37 -3.07 -10.72 28.02
C ALA A 37 -1.81 -10.26 27.26
N GLN A 38 -0.70 -10.12 27.97
CA GLN A 38 0.63 -10.13 27.34
C GLN A 38 0.91 -11.54 26.85
N SER A 39 0.26 -11.93 25.76
CA SER A 39 0.52 -13.21 25.12
C SER A 39 1.87 -13.13 24.42
N PRO A 40 2.78 -14.10 24.66
CA PRO A 40 4.00 -14.20 23.89
C PRO A 40 3.65 -14.38 22.40
N ALA A 41 4.56 -13.95 21.53
CA ALA A 41 4.41 -14.17 20.10
C ALA A 41 4.19 -15.67 19.83
N ILE A 42 3.16 -15.99 19.06
CA ILE A 42 2.87 -17.35 18.62
C ILE A 42 3.97 -17.75 17.64
N ALA A 43 4.62 -18.89 17.88
CA ALA A 43 5.61 -19.43 16.97
C ALA A 43 5.00 -19.69 15.58
N MET A 44 5.78 -19.48 14.52
CA MET A 44 5.31 -19.74 13.16
C MET A 44 4.87 -21.19 12.97
N ASP A 45 5.57 -22.12 13.61
CA ASP A 45 5.30 -23.55 13.63
C ASP A 45 4.60 -23.99 14.93
N TRP A 46 3.66 -23.20 15.41
CA TRP A 46 2.91 -23.43 16.65
C TRP A 46 2.35 -24.87 16.77
N TRP A 47 1.98 -25.49 15.65
CA TRP A 47 1.42 -26.83 15.61
C TRP A 47 2.41 -27.93 16.02
N LYS A 48 3.72 -27.69 15.99
CA LYS A 48 4.71 -28.69 16.45
C LYS A 48 4.59 -28.98 17.94
N GLN A 49 3.96 -28.09 18.70
CA GLN A 49 3.69 -28.29 20.13
C GLN A 49 2.76 -29.50 20.38
N PHE A 50 2.00 -29.94 19.37
CA PHE A 50 1.17 -31.15 19.45
C PHE A 50 1.99 -32.45 19.37
N ASN A 51 3.25 -32.40 18.92
CA ASN A 51 4.12 -33.57 18.73
C ASN A 51 3.47 -34.69 17.89
N ASP A 52 2.70 -34.33 16.87
CA ASP A 52 2.03 -35.26 15.96
C ASP A 52 2.68 -35.22 14.56
N PRO A 53 3.41 -36.27 14.14
CA PRO A 53 4.08 -36.30 12.85
C PRO A 53 3.11 -36.36 11.65
N VAL A 54 1.88 -36.83 11.84
CA VAL A 54 0.85 -36.82 10.78
C VAL A 54 0.34 -35.40 10.58
N LEU A 55 0.10 -34.67 11.67
CA LEU A 55 -0.29 -33.26 11.62
C LEU A 55 0.77 -32.42 10.91
N ASP A 56 2.06 -32.65 11.22
CA ASP A 56 3.16 -31.95 10.57
C ASP A 56 3.14 -32.14 9.04
N GLN A 57 2.89 -33.37 8.57
CA GLN A 57 2.80 -33.66 7.14
C GLN A 57 1.58 -33.01 6.50
N LEU A 58 0.42 -33.05 7.16
CA LEU A 58 -0.80 -32.43 6.64
C LEU A 58 -0.68 -30.91 6.54
N ILE A 59 -0.01 -30.27 7.50
CA ILE A 59 0.23 -28.82 7.45
C ILE A 59 1.24 -28.47 6.37
N ALA A 60 2.31 -29.25 6.20
CA ALA A 60 3.26 -29.05 5.10
C ALA A 60 2.56 -29.13 3.73
N GLU A 61 1.77 -30.18 3.51
CA GLU A 61 0.97 -30.37 2.29
C GLU A 61 0.00 -29.20 2.07
N ALA A 62 -0.68 -28.75 3.14
CA ALA A 62 -1.61 -27.62 3.06
C ALA A 62 -0.89 -26.31 2.73
N LEU A 63 0.29 -26.04 3.31
CA LEU A 63 1.05 -24.83 2.99
C LEU A 63 1.53 -24.81 1.54
N GLU A 64 1.76 -25.98 0.93
CA GLU A 64 2.21 -26.10 -0.46
C GLU A 64 1.06 -26.05 -1.47
N HIS A 65 -0.09 -26.67 -1.16
CA HIS A 65 -1.14 -26.92 -2.15
C HIS A 65 -2.49 -26.23 -1.86
N ASN A 66 -2.63 -25.50 -0.75
CA ASN A 66 -3.90 -24.84 -0.43
C ASN A 66 -4.16 -23.61 -1.32
N GLN A 67 -5.23 -23.71 -2.12
CA GLN A 67 -5.63 -22.66 -3.07
C GLN A 67 -6.17 -21.40 -2.39
N ASP A 68 -6.74 -21.49 -1.19
CA ASP A 68 -7.17 -20.32 -0.43
C ASP A 68 -5.97 -19.51 0.07
N LEU A 69 -4.89 -20.19 0.49
CA LEU A 69 -3.62 -19.55 0.84
C LEU A 69 -2.95 -18.93 -0.38
N ALA A 70 -2.94 -19.62 -1.51
CA ALA A 70 -2.43 -19.08 -2.78
C ALA A 70 -3.21 -17.82 -3.21
N ALA A 71 -4.54 -17.85 -3.11
CA ALA A 71 -5.39 -16.69 -3.38
C ALA A 71 -5.14 -15.54 -2.39
N ALA A 72 -4.89 -15.84 -1.12
CA ALA A 72 -4.55 -14.83 -0.12
C ALA A 72 -3.20 -14.16 -0.42
N ALA A 73 -2.18 -14.93 -0.79
CA ALA A 73 -0.89 -14.40 -1.21
C ALA A 73 -1.02 -13.49 -2.45
N ALA A 74 -1.78 -13.94 -3.45
CA ALA A 74 -2.04 -13.16 -4.67
C ALA A 74 -2.72 -11.81 -4.36
N ARG A 75 -3.62 -11.74 -3.37
CA ARG A 75 -4.22 -10.47 -2.93
C ARG A 75 -3.21 -9.51 -2.31
N VAL A 76 -2.21 -10.03 -1.59
CA VAL A 76 -1.13 -9.20 -1.03
C VAL A 76 -0.26 -8.65 -2.17
N ASP A 77 0.06 -9.49 -3.16
CA ASP A 77 0.83 -9.08 -4.33
C ASP A 77 0.07 -8.02 -5.16
N GLU A 78 -1.24 -8.20 -5.33
CA GLU A 78 -2.11 -7.20 -5.98
C GLU A 78 -2.07 -5.86 -5.24
N ALA A 79 -2.23 -5.86 -3.92
CA ALA A 79 -2.15 -4.65 -3.11
C ALA A 79 -0.77 -3.98 -3.22
N ALA A 80 0.31 -4.75 -3.24
CA ALA A 80 1.67 -4.24 -3.43
C ALA A 80 1.86 -3.59 -4.81
N ALA A 81 1.34 -4.22 -5.87
CA ALA A 81 1.37 -3.68 -7.22
C ALA A 81 0.56 -2.38 -7.35
N GLN A 82 -0.64 -2.33 -6.76
CA GLN A 82 -1.47 -1.12 -6.70
C GLN A 82 -0.75 0.02 -5.97
N ALA A 83 -0.11 -0.26 -4.83
CA ALA A 83 0.72 0.71 -4.12
C ALA A 83 1.92 1.18 -4.98
N GLY A 84 2.52 0.28 -5.76
CA GLY A 84 3.56 0.61 -6.74
C GLY A 84 3.07 1.57 -7.83
N ILE A 85 1.90 1.32 -8.41
CA ILE A 85 1.26 2.20 -9.42
C ILE A 85 0.98 3.58 -8.82
N ALA A 86 0.42 3.64 -7.61
CA ALA A 86 0.16 4.90 -6.92
C ALA A 86 1.46 5.70 -6.69
N ARG A 87 2.55 5.02 -6.31
CA ARG A 87 3.88 5.66 -6.17
C ARG A 87 4.45 6.13 -7.51
N ALA A 88 4.26 5.37 -8.59
CA ALA A 88 4.76 5.74 -9.92
C ALA A 88 4.16 7.07 -10.43
N GLN A 89 2.95 7.43 -10.00
CA GLN A 89 2.32 8.72 -10.33
C GLN A 89 3.06 9.93 -9.76
N LEU A 90 3.96 9.74 -8.78
CA LEU A 90 4.81 10.79 -8.24
C LEU A 90 6.07 11.04 -9.09
N LEU A 91 6.33 10.21 -10.10
CA LEU A 91 7.49 10.28 -10.98
C LEU A 91 7.11 10.85 -12.36
N PRO A 92 8.05 11.47 -13.10
CA PRO A 92 7.79 11.91 -14.46
C PRO A 92 7.56 10.72 -15.40
N ALA A 93 6.49 10.78 -16.20
CA ALA A 93 6.20 9.78 -17.22
C ALA A 93 7.01 10.08 -18.50
N LEU A 94 7.77 9.10 -18.97
CA LEU A 94 8.47 9.16 -20.24
C LEU A 94 7.62 8.49 -21.33
N ASN A 95 7.22 9.26 -22.33
CA ASN A 95 6.41 8.78 -23.44
C ASN A 95 7.00 9.26 -24.77
N ALA A 96 6.92 8.44 -25.82
CA ALA A 96 7.30 8.81 -27.18
C ALA A 96 6.12 8.56 -28.12
N ASN A 97 5.77 9.55 -28.95
CA ASN A 97 4.69 9.44 -29.92
C ASN A 97 5.13 10.01 -31.27
N ALA A 98 4.77 9.34 -32.36
CA ALA A 98 5.04 9.76 -33.73
C ALA A 98 3.74 9.69 -34.54
N GLY A 99 3.37 10.78 -35.20
CA GLY A 99 2.14 10.88 -36.00
C GLY A 99 2.35 11.65 -37.29
N TYR A 100 1.61 11.28 -38.33
CA TYR A 100 1.56 11.96 -39.63
C TYR A 100 0.11 12.30 -39.97
N GLN A 101 -0.19 13.58 -40.20
CA GLN A 101 -1.54 14.04 -40.54
C GLN A 101 -1.51 14.77 -41.89
N ARG A 102 -2.34 14.33 -42.83
CA ARG A 102 -2.47 14.95 -44.16
C ARG A 102 -3.91 15.41 -44.39
N GLY A 103 -4.13 16.71 -44.37
CA GLY A 103 -5.41 17.34 -44.74
C GLY A 103 -5.41 17.77 -46.21
N ARG A 104 -6.56 17.64 -46.88
CA ARG A 104 -6.85 18.34 -48.15
C ARG A 104 -8.07 19.22 -47.92
N THR A 105 -7.90 20.53 -48.06
CA THR A 105 -9.00 21.49 -48.05
C THR A 105 -9.53 21.57 -49.48
N SER A 106 -10.72 21.01 -49.73
CA SER A 106 -11.44 21.25 -50.98
C SER A 106 -12.22 22.54 -50.83
N THR A 107 -11.80 23.58 -51.55
CA THR A 107 -12.57 24.82 -51.76
C THR A 107 -13.55 24.63 -52.90
#